data_AF-A0A7S3ABY4-F1
#
_entry.id   AF-A0A7S3ABY4-F1
#
_cell.length_a   1.000
_cell.length_b   1.000
_cell.length_c   1.000
_cell.angle_alpha   90.00
_cell.angle_beta   90.00
_cell.angle_gamma   90.00
#
_symmetry.space_group_name_H-M   'P 1'
#
loop_
_entity.id
_entity.type
_entity.pdbx_description
1 polymer ?
#
loop_
_entity_poly.entity_id
_entity_poly.type
_entity_poly.pdbx_seq_one_letter_code
_entity_poly.pdbx_strand_id
1 'polypeptide(L)'
;MRSNRGLSEVEAQALKEISFKIVRERDPAELLEDACKLESSLGEHRMHLVALGISEEELAELKRVKKISQMGSVTTRELLHVELCKQKLIDHCFTENWKFIEQLFDSEVTTTGPKHLRVHGTEIVVPEICLAEYGEDFASDVFSIIYNGILREAIDLYSVLASLKRRTVLVDREDVRAVFSWWTDFRVFVVKSFEVEDQFILPWVTRRVNVSKTVMQQTCRNLRRSRIAFNLLKVSNTDEFEGRMHPGEVINRFHAAWEKVFLELKSYFEDSHRILVPMVARAYQPTDKTKLEREIFHYLKGNDEADLVYAFYQCNWTSSQD
;
A
#
# COMPACT_ATOMS: atom_id res chain seq x y z
N MET A 1 32.00 -9.42 12.16
CA MET A 1 31.08 -10.39 12.78
C MET A 1 29.77 -9.67 13.11
N ARG A 2 28.76 -9.73 12.24
CA ARG A 2 27.43 -9.17 12.54
C ARG A 2 26.63 -10.23 13.27
N SER A 3 26.18 -9.89 14.48
CA SER A 3 25.40 -10.74 15.36
C SER A 3 23.99 -10.93 14.78
N ASN A 4 23.65 -12.17 14.42
CA ASN A 4 22.28 -12.58 14.12
C ASN A 4 21.47 -12.51 15.42
N ARG A 5 20.76 -11.41 15.65
CA ARG A 5 19.77 -11.34 16.72
C ARG A 5 18.52 -12.05 16.23
N GLY A 6 18.30 -13.27 16.72
CA GLY A 6 17.01 -13.95 16.58
C GLY A 6 15.89 -13.13 17.23
N LEU A 7 14.68 -13.31 16.72
CA LEU A 7 13.46 -12.73 17.28
C LEU A 7 13.37 -13.04 18.78
N SER A 8 13.01 -12.04 19.58
CA SER A 8 12.69 -12.26 20.99
C SER A 8 11.47 -13.17 21.11
N GLU A 9 11.40 -13.91 22.22
CA GLU A 9 10.29 -14.83 22.50
C GLU A 9 8.91 -14.14 22.47
N VAL A 10 8.89 -12.84 22.79
CA VAL A 10 7.70 -11.98 22.73
C VAL A 10 7.29 -11.67 21.28
N GLU A 11 8.25 -11.38 20.41
CA GLU A 11 8.00 -11.13 18.98
C GLU A 11 7.57 -12.42 18.26
N ALA A 12 8.15 -13.56 18.62
CA ALA A 12 7.75 -14.86 18.12
C ALA A 12 6.31 -15.22 18.53
N GLN A 13 5.91 -14.91 19.77
CA GLN A 13 4.56 -15.15 20.26
C GLN A 13 3.52 -14.19 19.65
N ALA A 14 3.88 -12.93 19.42
CA ALA A 14 3.00 -11.95 18.76
C ALA A 14 2.76 -12.31 17.28
N LEU A 15 3.82 -12.71 16.55
CA LEU A 15 3.70 -13.19 15.18
C LEU A 15 2.83 -14.45 15.11
N LYS A 16 2.97 -15.36 16.08
CA LYS A 16 2.13 -16.55 16.20
C LYS A 16 0.65 -16.17 16.35
N GLU A 17 0.29 -15.22 17.19
CA GLU A 17 -1.11 -14.81 17.40
C GLU A 17 -1.71 -14.10 16.17
N ILE A 18 -0.93 -13.29 15.48
CA ILE A 18 -1.37 -12.55 14.28
C ILE A 18 -1.61 -13.51 13.10
N SER A 19 -0.66 -14.41 12.85
CA SER A 19 -0.82 -15.42 11.82
C SER A 19 -2.00 -16.36 12.14
N PHE A 20 -2.32 -16.61 13.42
CA PHE A 20 -3.44 -17.47 13.81
C PHE A 20 -4.77 -16.81 13.46
N LYS A 21 -4.83 -15.49 13.52
CA LYS A 21 -6.00 -14.70 13.15
C LYS A 21 -6.20 -14.67 11.63
N ILE A 22 -5.13 -14.48 10.87
CA ILE A 22 -5.14 -14.50 9.39
C ILE A 22 -5.61 -15.86 8.86
N VAL A 23 -5.09 -16.96 9.42
CA VAL A 23 -5.46 -18.33 9.03
C VAL A 23 -6.90 -18.69 9.39
N ARG A 24 -7.45 -18.08 10.45
CA ARG A 24 -8.82 -18.35 10.91
C ARG A 24 -9.89 -17.61 10.10
N GLU A 25 -9.50 -16.52 9.44
CA GLU A 25 -10.40 -15.63 8.68
C GLU A 25 -10.38 -15.89 7.17
N ARG A 26 -9.43 -16.67 6.64
CA ARG A 26 -9.38 -17.06 5.22
C ARG A 26 -9.80 -18.51 5.00
N ASP A 27 -10.43 -18.78 3.84
CA ASP A 27 -10.77 -20.14 3.43
C ASP A 27 -9.47 -20.96 3.25
N PRO A 28 -9.31 -22.12 3.94
CA PRO A 28 -8.18 -23.02 3.75
C PRO A 28 -7.92 -23.39 2.29
N ALA A 29 -8.95 -23.44 1.43
CA ALA A 29 -8.81 -23.70 0.00
C ALA A 29 -8.08 -22.57 -0.75
N GLU A 30 -8.39 -21.30 -0.44
CA GLU A 30 -7.68 -20.14 -1.01
C GLU A 30 -6.22 -20.10 -0.56
N LEU A 31 -5.95 -20.41 0.72
CA LEU A 31 -4.58 -20.48 1.24
C LEU A 31 -3.78 -21.59 0.57
N LEU A 32 -4.40 -22.73 0.27
CA LEU A 32 -3.81 -23.83 -0.48
C LEU A 32 -3.49 -23.45 -1.92
N GLU A 33 -4.41 -22.73 -2.57
CA GLU A 33 -4.25 -22.28 -3.95
C GLU A 33 -3.11 -21.26 -4.08
N ASP A 34 -3.06 -20.27 -3.19
CA ASP A 34 -1.98 -19.27 -3.11
C ASP A 34 -0.62 -19.95 -2.86
N ALA A 35 -0.58 -20.99 -2.01
CA ALA A 35 0.65 -21.75 -1.74
C ALA A 35 1.09 -22.62 -2.92
N CYS A 36 0.14 -23.23 -3.65
CA CYS A 36 0.43 -24.01 -4.85
C CYS A 36 0.97 -23.13 -5.98
N LYS A 37 0.42 -21.92 -6.17
CA LYS A 37 0.92 -20.91 -7.13
C LYS A 37 2.35 -20.50 -6.81
N LEU A 38 2.67 -20.28 -5.52
CA LEU A 38 4.01 -19.93 -5.07
C LEU A 38 5.06 -21.01 -5.41
N GLU A 39 4.75 -22.32 -5.35
CA GLU A 39 5.74 -23.36 -5.62
C GLU A 39 6.07 -23.57 -7.11
N SER A 40 5.08 -23.49 -8.00
CA SER A 40 5.35 -23.57 -9.46
C SER A 40 6.41 -22.54 -9.86
N SER A 41 6.33 -21.39 -9.23
CA SER A 41 7.25 -20.26 -9.26
C SER A 41 8.59 -20.48 -8.52
N LEU A 42 8.60 -21.15 -7.35
CA LEU A 42 9.83 -21.42 -6.57
C LEU A 42 10.72 -22.50 -7.22
N GLY A 43 10.14 -23.43 -7.99
CA GLY A 43 10.86 -24.50 -8.68
C GLY A 43 11.83 -23.99 -9.77
N GLU A 44 11.41 -22.98 -10.52
CA GLU A 44 12.20 -22.37 -11.60
C GLU A 44 13.27 -21.40 -11.09
N HIS A 45 13.21 -20.99 -9.82
CA HIS A 45 14.04 -19.90 -9.30
C HIS A 45 14.87 -20.26 -8.06
N ARG A 46 15.07 -21.56 -7.84
CA ARG A 46 15.84 -22.12 -6.72
C ARG A 46 17.20 -21.45 -6.48
N MET A 47 17.95 -21.15 -7.54
CA MET A 47 19.26 -20.49 -7.40
C MET A 47 19.19 -19.05 -6.91
N HIS A 48 18.08 -18.35 -7.20
CA HIS A 48 17.91 -16.94 -6.81
C HIS A 48 17.42 -16.82 -5.37
N LEU A 49 16.61 -17.76 -4.89
CA LEU A 49 16.14 -17.79 -3.50
C LEU A 49 17.29 -18.01 -2.50
N VAL A 50 18.27 -18.86 -2.87
CA VAL A 50 19.49 -19.06 -2.07
C VAL A 50 20.38 -17.80 -2.09
N ALA A 51 20.39 -17.04 -3.20
CA ALA A 51 21.08 -15.76 -3.29
C ALA A 51 20.40 -14.65 -2.45
N LEU A 52 19.09 -14.77 -2.22
CA LEU A 52 18.27 -13.92 -1.33
C LEU A 52 18.34 -14.36 0.14
N GLY A 53 19.39 -15.08 0.54
CA GLY A 53 19.62 -15.46 1.94
C GLY A 53 18.60 -16.43 2.55
N ILE A 54 17.66 -16.96 1.76
CA ILE A 54 16.74 -18.01 2.22
C ILE A 54 17.55 -19.30 2.35
N SER A 55 17.59 -19.82 3.58
CA SER A 55 18.35 -21.03 3.86
C SER A 55 17.74 -22.23 3.13
N GLU A 56 18.57 -23.21 2.75
CA GLU A 56 18.10 -24.49 2.20
C GLU A 56 17.15 -25.21 3.17
N GLU A 57 17.26 -24.93 4.47
CA GLU A 57 16.35 -25.43 5.51
C GLU A 57 14.96 -24.79 5.43
N GLU A 58 14.87 -23.47 5.26
CA GLU A 58 13.60 -22.75 5.03
C GLU A 58 12.95 -23.17 3.69
N LEU A 59 13.77 -23.41 2.66
CA LEU A 59 13.28 -23.88 1.36
C LEU A 59 12.78 -25.34 1.42
N ALA A 60 13.47 -26.20 2.18
CA ALA A 60 13.06 -27.57 2.42
C ALA A 60 11.76 -27.65 3.24
N GLU A 61 11.60 -26.77 4.22
CA GLU A 61 10.39 -26.71 5.06
C GLU A 61 9.18 -26.18 4.26
N LEU A 62 9.36 -25.19 3.38
CA LEU A 62 8.30 -24.77 2.45
C LEU A 62 7.80 -25.92 1.56
N LYS A 63 8.71 -26.71 0.99
CA LYS A 63 8.38 -27.91 0.20
C LYS A 63 7.67 -28.98 1.03
N ARG A 64 8.09 -29.16 2.29
CA ARG A 64 7.47 -30.09 3.23
C ARG A 64 6.02 -29.68 3.53
N VAL A 65 5.76 -28.40 3.79
CA VAL A 65 4.40 -27.94 4.09
C VAL A 65 3.47 -28.09 2.88
N LYS A 66 3.94 -27.89 1.64
CA LYS A 66 3.12 -28.21 0.45
C LYS A 66 2.81 -29.70 0.34
N LYS A 67 3.79 -30.57 0.59
CA LYS A 67 3.54 -32.02 0.58
C LYS A 67 2.46 -32.41 1.59
N ILE A 68 2.43 -31.75 2.74
CA ILE A 68 1.41 -31.94 3.77
C ILE A 68 0.06 -31.33 3.36
N SER A 69 0.06 -30.19 2.65
CA SER A 69 -1.17 -29.57 2.12
C SER A 69 -1.86 -30.36 1.02
N GLN A 70 -1.08 -31.01 0.16
CA GLN A 70 -1.59 -31.93 -0.86
C GLN A 70 -2.15 -33.23 -0.26
N MET A 71 -1.77 -33.57 0.98
CA MET A 71 -2.28 -34.75 1.71
C MET A 71 -3.58 -34.49 2.48
N GLY A 72 -4.14 -33.27 2.40
CA GLY A 72 -5.47 -32.96 2.92
C GLY A 72 -5.58 -32.82 4.45
N SER A 73 -4.45 -32.84 5.17
CA SER A 73 -4.42 -32.56 6.62
C SER A 73 -3.32 -31.55 6.94
N VAL A 74 -3.63 -30.26 6.83
CA VAL A 74 -2.72 -29.20 7.29
C VAL A 74 -3.13 -28.76 8.68
N THR A 75 -2.21 -28.81 9.61
CA THR A 75 -2.44 -28.26 10.95
C THR A 75 -2.38 -26.74 10.90
N THR A 76 -3.13 -26.06 11.78
CA THR A 76 -3.11 -24.59 11.87
C THR A 76 -1.69 -24.04 12.08
N ARG A 77 -0.81 -24.81 12.73
CA ARG A 77 0.61 -24.47 12.93
C ARG A 77 1.40 -24.43 11.63
N GLU A 78 1.11 -25.30 10.67
CA GLU A 78 1.80 -25.37 9.38
C GLU A 78 1.35 -24.23 8.46
N LEU A 79 0.05 -23.91 8.44
CA LEU A 79 -0.46 -22.71 7.75
C LEU A 79 0.15 -21.42 8.29
N LEU A 80 0.29 -21.33 9.62
CA LEU A 80 0.96 -20.23 10.31
C LEU A 80 2.39 -20.01 9.81
N HIS A 81 3.12 -21.11 9.69
CA HIS A 81 4.52 -21.12 9.32
C HIS A 81 4.70 -20.67 7.87
N VAL A 82 3.83 -21.12 6.96
CA VAL A 82 3.81 -20.67 5.56
C VAL A 82 3.59 -19.17 5.45
N GLU A 83 2.64 -18.62 6.21
CA GLU A 83 2.36 -17.19 6.15
C GLU A 83 3.52 -16.34 6.72
N LEU A 84 4.18 -16.85 7.77
CA LEU A 84 5.42 -16.27 8.31
C LEU A 84 6.58 -16.31 7.29
N CYS A 85 6.74 -17.42 6.56
CA CYS A 85 7.73 -17.52 5.49
C CYS A 85 7.41 -16.60 4.31
N LYS A 86 6.14 -16.47 3.91
CA LYS A 86 5.69 -15.49 2.91
C LYS A 86 5.99 -14.07 3.34
N GLN A 87 5.69 -13.71 4.59
CA GLN A 87 5.96 -12.37 5.11
C GLN A 87 7.46 -12.06 5.12
N LYS A 88 8.31 -12.99 5.56
CA LYS A 88 9.76 -12.83 5.50
C LYS A 88 10.28 -12.67 4.07
N LEU A 89 9.73 -13.42 3.12
CA LEU A 89 10.02 -13.28 1.69
C LEU A 89 9.63 -11.90 1.18
N ILE A 90 8.45 -11.40 1.54
CA ILE A 90 7.98 -10.05 1.20
C ILE A 90 8.93 -8.99 1.79
N ASP A 91 9.23 -9.07 3.07
CA ASP A 91 10.10 -8.11 3.77
C ASP A 91 11.53 -8.10 3.18
N HIS A 92 12.04 -9.26 2.78
CA HIS A 92 13.37 -9.40 2.15
C HIS A 92 13.36 -8.92 0.68
N CYS A 93 12.32 -9.21 -0.09
CA CYS A 93 12.20 -8.73 -1.47
C CYS A 93 11.99 -7.20 -1.56
N PHE A 94 11.34 -6.58 -0.55
CA PHE A 94 11.18 -5.12 -0.46
C PHE A 94 12.50 -4.38 -0.19
N THR A 95 13.54 -5.08 0.29
CA THR A 95 14.82 -4.44 0.65
C THR A 95 15.89 -4.57 -0.44
N GLU A 96 15.93 -5.64 -1.25
CA GLU A 96 17.07 -5.84 -2.17
C GLU A 96 16.82 -6.30 -3.61
N ASN A 97 15.64 -6.74 -4.07
CA ASN A 97 15.44 -7.07 -5.51
C ASN A 97 13.97 -7.19 -5.95
N TRP A 98 13.38 -6.08 -6.39
CA TRP A 98 11.98 -5.97 -6.82
C TRP A 98 11.68 -6.60 -8.20
N LYS A 99 12.64 -6.63 -9.14
CA LYS A 99 12.48 -7.16 -10.52
C LYS A 99 12.10 -8.65 -10.58
N PHE A 100 12.34 -9.40 -9.51
CA PHE A 100 12.05 -10.82 -9.42
C PHE A 100 10.57 -11.09 -9.09
N ILE A 101 9.89 -10.16 -8.39
CA ILE A 101 8.46 -10.25 -8.13
C ILE A 101 7.65 -9.98 -9.41
N GLU A 102 8.11 -9.10 -10.29
CA GLU A 102 7.47 -8.84 -11.60
C GLU A 102 7.37 -10.13 -12.45
N GLN A 103 8.45 -10.91 -12.55
CA GLN A 103 8.48 -12.13 -13.36
C GLN A 103 7.58 -13.26 -12.83
N LEU A 104 7.29 -13.25 -11.52
CA LEU A 104 6.50 -14.28 -10.85
C LEU A 104 4.99 -14.19 -11.11
N PHE A 105 4.48 -13.04 -11.56
CA PHE A 105 3.05 -12.80 -11.73
C PHE A 105 2.60 -12.60 -13.18
N ASP A 106 3.52 -12.69 -14.16
CA ASP A 106 3.26 -12.45 -15.59
C ASP A 106 2.68 -13.65 -16.37
N SER A 107 2.39 -14.79 -15.73
CA SER A 107 2.09 -16.04 -16.45
C SER A 107 0.63 -16.24 -16.90
N GLU A 108 -0.27 -15.25 -16.81
CA GLU A 108 -1.67 -15.41 -17.25
C GLU A 108 -2.21 -14.21 -18.06
N VAL A 109 -1.82 -14.09 -19.33
CA VAL A 109 -2.64 -13.40 -20.34
C VAL A 109 -2.56 -14.07 -21.70
N THR A 110 -3.43 -15.05 -21.96
CA THR A 110 -3.72 -15.52 -23.33
C THR A 110 -4.81 -14.64 -23.96
N THR A 111 -4.43 -13.73 -24.86
CA THR A 111 -5.37 -12.87 -25.61
C THR A 111 -5.87 -13.56 -26.88
N THR A 112 -7.19 -13.74 -27.00
CA THR A 112 -7.88 -14.07 -28.25
C THR A 112 -8.43 -12.80 -28.92
N GLY A 113 -7.98 -12.52 -30.14
CA GLY A 113 -8.66 -11.82 -31.25
C GLY A 113 -9.25 -10.39 -31.08
N PRO A 114 -9.17 -9.52 -32.11
CA PRO A 114 -9.65 -8.15 -32.02
C PRO A 114 -11.19 -8.09 -32.06
N LYS A 115 -11.81 -7.79 -30.92
CA LYS A 115 -13.23 -7.40 -30.85
C LYS A 115 -13.34 -5.90 -31.11
N HIS A 116 -14.15 -5.53 -32.10
CA HIS A 116 -14.52 -4.13 -32.35
C HIS A 116 -15.08 -3.46 -31.09
N LEU A 117 -14.47 -2.33 -30.69
CA LEU A 117 -14.75 -1.57 -29.48
C LEU A 117 -16.16 -0.96 -29.49
N ARG A 118 -17.09 -1.52 -28.72
CA ARG A 118 -18.21 -0.75 -28.15
C ARG A 118 -17.69 -0.04 -26.90
N VAL A 119 -17.22 1.19 -27.05
CA VAL A 119 -16.87 2.05 -25.90
C VAL A 119 -18.16 2.61 -25.29
N HIS A 120 -18.91 1.77 -24.60
CA HIS A 120 -19.96 2.24 -23.68
C HIS A 120 -19.34 2.38 -22.30
N GLY A 121 -18.49 3.40 -22.13
CA GLY A 121 -17.96 3.76 -20.82
C GLY A 121 -19.06 4.44 -20.01
N THR A 122 -19.47 3.84 -18.89
CA THR A 122 -20.23 4.51 -17.84
C THR A 122 -19.51 5.80 -17.44
N GLU A 123 -20.23 6.90 -17.24
CA GLU A 123 -19.64 8.16 -16.77
C GLU A 123 -18.75 7.93 -15.54
N ILE A 124 -17.60 8.61 -15.44
CA ILE A 124 -16.80 8.57 -14.20
C ILE A 124 -17.61 9.30 -13.14
N VAL A 125 -18.06 8.56 -12.14
CA VAL A 125 -18.66 9.13 -10.95
C VAL A 125 -17.53 9.54 -10.05
N VAL A 126 -17.32 10.85 -9.91
CA VAL A 126 -16.36 11.38 -8.93
C VAL A 126 -16.92 11.07 -7.54
N PRO A 127 -16.20 10.32 -6.69
CA PRO A 127 -16.67 10.08 -5.34
C PRO A 127 -16.72 11.39 -4.57
N GLU A 128 -17.62 11.48 -3.59
CA GLU A 128 -17.58 12.59 -2.65
C GLU A 128 -16.32 12.47 -1.79
N ILE A 129 -15.38 13.39 -2.00
CA ILE A 129 -14.12 13.49 -1.26
C ILE A 129 -14.22 14.70 -0.35
N CYS A 130 -14.44 14.46 0.94
CA CYS A 130 -14.45 15.49 1.97
C CYS A 130 -13.05 15.66 2.53
N LEU A 131 -12.49 16.86 2.41
CA LEU A 131 -11.26 17.23 3.11
C LEU A 131 -11.58 17.54 4.57
N ALA A 132 -10.69 17.19 5.48
CA ALA A 132 -10.83 17.56 6.89
C ALA A 132 -10.49 19.04 7.07
N GLU A 133 -11.26 19.76 7.89
CA GLU A 133 -10.93 21.13 8.30
C GLU A 133 -9.62 21.09 9.11
N TYR A 134 -8.69 21.99 8.77
CA TYR A 134 -7.40 22.08 9.44
C TYR A 134 -7.35 23.34 10.30
N GLY A 135 -7.00 23.18 11.57
CA GLY A 135 -6.91 24.26 12.57
C GLY A 135 -8.02 24.25 13.63
N GLU A 136 -9.10 23.50 13.39
CA GLU A 136 -10.24 23.39 14.32
C GLU A 136 -10.00 22.39 15.45
N ASP A 137 -9.41 21.22 15.13
CA ASP A 137 -9.08 20.18 16.11
C ASP A 137 -7.62 19.76 15.96
N PHE A 138 -6.79 20.14 16.94
CA PHE A 138 -5.37 19.83 16.95
C PHE A 138 -5.07 18.33 16.85
N ALA A 139 -5.96 17.46 17.36
CA ALA A 139 -5.72 16.02 17.33
C ALA A 139 -5.97 15.44 15.93
N SER A 140 -7.01 15.92 15.25
CA SER A 140 -7.29 15.62 13.83
C SER A 140 -6.19 16.17 12.92
N ASP A 141 -5.77 17.41 13.16
CA ASP A 141 -4.78 18.12 12.33
C ASP A 141 -3.47 17.37 12.12
N VAL A 142 -3.02 16.61 13.12
CA VAL A 142 -1.80 15.77 13.05
C VAL A 142 -1.84 14.83 11.83
N PHE A 143 -3.01 14.35 11.46
CA PHE A 143 -3.23 13.44 10.34
C PHE A 143 -3.75 14.17 9.10
N SER A 144 -4.60 15.17 9.30
CA SER A 144 -5.28 15.90 8.21
C SER A 144 -4.32 16.56 7.23
N ILE A 145 -3.15 17.06 7.65
CA ILE A 145 -2.18 17.68 6.70
C ILE A 145 -1.82 16.71 5.57
N ILE A 146 -1.42 15.51 5.95
CA ILE A 146 -0.95 14.50 5.00
C ILE A 146 -2.13 13.95 4.19
N TYR A 147 -3.23 13.61 4.89
CA TYR A 147 -4.38 12.98 4.24
C TYR A 147 -5.07 13.95 3.28
N ASN A 148 -5.21 15.23 3.64
CA ASN A 148 -5.77 16.23 2.75
C ASN A 148 -4.90 16.45 1.51
N GLY A 149 -3.57 16.38 1.63
CA GLY A 149 -2.68 16.42 0.47
C GLY A 149 -2.99 15.31 -0.53
N ILE A 150 -3.08 14.06 -0.04
CA ILE A 150 -3.40 12.89 -0.89
C ILE A 150 -4.81 12.99 -1.48
N LEU A 151 -5.78 13.44 -0.69
CA LEU A 151 -7.17 13.58 -1.14
C LEU A 151 -7.34 14.71 -2.17
N ARG A 152 -6.56 15.80 -2.09
CA ARG A 152 -6.54 16.85 -3.11
C ARG A 152 -6.02 16.33 -4.45
N GLU A 153 -4.89 15.64 -4.43
CA GLU A 153 -4.34 14.98 -5.61
C GLU A 153 -5.34 13.96 -6.21
N ALA A 154 -6.08 13.23 -5.36
CA ALA A 154 -7.15 12.36 -5.83
C ALA A 154 -8.28 13.13 -6.54
N ILE A 155 -8.73 14.27 -6.01
CA ILE A 155 -9.75 15.14 -6.64
C ILE A 155 -9.27 15.62 -8.02
N ASP A 156 -8.01 16.04 -8.11
CA ASP A 156 -7.42 16.52 -9.35
C ASP A 156 -7.34 15.39 -10.39
N LEU A 157 -6.91 14.20 -9.98
CA LEU A 157 -6.90 13.02 -10.85
C LEU A 157 -8.31 12.67 -11.35
N TYR A 158 -9.31 12.64 -10.48
CA TYR A 158 -10.70 12.37 -10.89
C TYR A 158 -11.20 13.40 -11.91
N SER A 159 -10.83 14.67 -11.73
CA SER A 159 -11.18 15.74 -12.65
C SER A 159 -10.54 15.55 -14.03
N VAL A 160 -9.26 15.16 -14.06
CA VAL A 160 -8.52 14.84 -15.29
C VAL A 160 -9.13 13.61 -15.98
N LEU A 161 -9.36 12.51 -15.26
CA LEU A 161 -9.92 11.29 -15.82
C LEU A 161 -11.35 11.51 -16.36
N ALA A 162 -12.19 12.26 -15.64
CA ALA A 162 -13.53 12.62 -16.11
C ALA A 162 -13.48 13.47 -17.39
N SER A 163 -12.53 14.40 -17.49
CA SER A 163 -12.27 15.17 -18.71
C SER A 163 -11.87 14.26 -19.88
N LEU A 164 -10.85 13.42 -19.69
CA LEU A 164 -10.35 12.47 -20.70
C LEU A 164 -11.45 11.52 -21.18
N LYS A 165 -12.30 11.03 -20.27
CA LYS A 165 -13.39 10.12 -20.63
C LYS A 165 -14.46 10.80 -21.46
N ARG A 166 -14.81 12.06 -21.18
CA ARG A 166 -15.76 12.81 -22.04
C ARG A 166 -15.22 12.99 -23.46
N ARG A 167 -13.90 13.04 -23.63
CA ARG A 167 -13.23 13.14 -24.92
C ARG A 167 -12.53 11.85 -25.35
N THR A 168 -13.02 10.68 -24.96
CA THR A 168 -12.33 9.37 -25.15
C THR A 168 -11.81 9.12 -26.56
N VAL A 169 -12.54 9.56 -27.60
CA VAL A 169 -12.14 9.41 -29.02
C VAL A 169 -10.99 10.35 -29.43
N LEU A 170 -10.85 11.47 -28.73
CA LEU A 170 -9.80 12.47 -28.93
C LEU A 170 -8.60 12.29 -27.98
N VAL A 171 -8.65 11.30 -27.09
CA VAL A 171 -7.52 10.99 -26.21
C VAL A 171 -6.41 10.37 -27.05
N ASP A 172 -5.23 10.97 -27.00
CA ASP A 172 -4.04 10.48 -27.68
C ASP A 172 -3.03 9.87 -26.70
N ARG A 173 -1.85 9.51 -27.20
CA ARG A 173 -0.79 8.92 -26.37
C ARG A 173 -0.10 9.94 -25.47
N GLU A 174 -0.15 11.23 -25.80
CA GLU A 174 0.43 12.27 -24.95
C GLU A 174 -0.42 12.48 -23.70
N ASP A 175 -1.75 12.46 -23.85
CA ASP A 175 -2.69 12.44 -22.72
C ASP A 175 -2.41 11.27 -21.76
N VAL A 176 -2.16 10.05 -22.30
CA VAL A 176 -1.88 8.85 -21.48
C VAL A 176 -0.55 9.00 -20.74
N ARG A 177 0.52 9.41 -21.44
CA ARG A 177 1.83 9.67 -20.80
C ARG A 177 1.75 10.73 -19.71
N ALA A 178 0.95 11.78 -19.91
CA ALA A 178 0.76 12.82 -18.90
C ALA A 178 0.12 12.25 -17.62
N VAL A 179 -0.88 11.38 -17.77
CA VAL A 179 -1.51 10.68 -16.62
C VAL A 179 -0.50 9.79 -15.89
N PHE A 180 0.31 9.01 -16.60
CA PHE A 180 1.31 8.13 -15.96
C PHE A 180 2.50 8.89 -15.36
N SER A 181 2.88 10.04 -15.94
CA SER A 181 3.85 10.94 -15.34
C SER A 181 3.34 11.44 -13.99
N TRP A 182 2.14 12.01 -13.95
CA TRP A 182 1.50 12.44 -12.71
C TRP A 182 1.36 11.29 -11.72
N TRP A 183 0.96 10.10 -12.19
CA TRP A 183 0.81 8.92 -11.35
C TRP A 183 2.10 8.49 -10.67
N THR A 184 3.23 8.63 -11.37
CA THR A 184 4.54 8.29 -10.84
C THR A 184 4.88 9.18 -9.65
N ASP A 185 4.65 10.49 -9.77
CA ASP A 185 4.88 11.46 -8.70
C ASP A 185 3.90 11.23 -7.54
N PHE A 186 2.61 11.04 -7.84
CA PHE A 186 1.59 10.75 -6.84
C PHE A 186 1.91 9.48 -6.02
N ARG A 187 2.36 8.41 -6.67
CA ARG A 187 2.76 7.18 -5.97
C ARG A 187 3.91 7.43 -5.00
N VAL A 188 4.94 8.17 -5.45
CA VAL A 188 6.08 8.53 -4.59
C VAL A 188 5.58 9.35 -3.40
N PHE A 189 4.72 10.34 -3.63
CA PHE A 189 4.11 11.16 -2.60
C PHE A 189 3.36 10.33 -1.54
N VAL A 190 2.52 9.36 -1.96
CA VAL A 190 1.81 8.47 -1.01
C VAL A 190 2.78 7.59 -0.23
N VAL A 191 3.78 6.99 -0.86
CA VAL A 191 4.77 6.15 -0.13
C VAL A 191 5.54 6.99 0.88
N LYS A 192 6.00 8.18 0.49
CA LYS A 192 6.70 9.12 1.37
C LYS A 192 5.84 9.59 2.52
N SER A 193 4.53 9.75 2.31
CA SER A 193 3.59 10.06 3.39
C SER A 193 3.56 8.98 4.48
N PHE A 194 3.60 7.70 4.09
CA PHE A 194 3.67 6.59 5.04
C PHE A 194 5.01 6.54 5.78
N GLU A 195 6.11 6.89 5.12
CA GLU A 195 7.42 7.04 5.78
C GLU A 195 7.37 8.14 6.86
N VAL A 196 6.77 9.30 6.57
CA VAL A 196 6.60 10.38 7.55
C VAL A 196 5.74 9.91 8.73
N GLU A 197 4.65 9.20 8.47
CA GLU A 197 3.82 8.63 9.53
C GLU A 197 4.62 7.65 10.41
N ASP A 198 5.44 6.78 9.83
CA ASP A 198 6.22 5.79 10.59
C ASP A 198 7.41 6.38 11.35
N GLN A 199 8.03 7.44 10.83
CA GLN A 199 9.17 8.07 11.47
C GLN A 199 8.78 9.07 12.56
N PHE A 200 7.67 9.78 12.38
CA PHE A 200 7.30 10.91 13.24
C PHE A 200 5.97 10.69 13.95
N ILE A 201 4.87 10.57 13.19
CA ILE A 201 3.51 10.64 13.76
C ILE A 201 3.25 9.44 14.68
N LEU A 202 3.49 8.22 14.22
CA LEU A 202 3.11 7.03 14.95
C LEU A 202 4.03 6.71 16.13
N PRO A 203 5.36 6.90 16.05
CA PRO A 203 6.21 6.87 17.25
C PRO A 203 5.80 7.93 18.27
N TRP A 204 5.38 9.11 17.81
CA TRP A 204 4.84 10.14 18.70
C TRP A 204 3.53 9.64 19.35
N VAL A 205 2.54 9.18 18.60
CA VAL A 205 1.27 8.65 19.17
C VAL A 205 1.53 7.52 20.16
N THR A 206 2.29 6.49 19.76
CA THR A 206 2.48 5.26 20.54
C THR A 206 3.32 5.45 21.81
N ARG A 207 4.02 6.58 21.94
CA ARG A 207 4.74 6.95 23.17
C ARG A 207 3.82 7.14 24.38
N ARG A 208 2.58 7.62 24.17
CA ARG A 208 1.60 7.85 25.25
C ARG A 208 0.31 7.05 25.08
N VAL A 209 0.10 6.42 23.92
CA VAL A 209 -1.13 5.70 23.58
C VAL A 209 -0.82 4.23 23.29
N ASN A 210 -1.61 3.32 23.88
CA ASN A 210 -1.53 1.90 23.56
C ASN A 210 -2.48 1.53 22.40
N VAL A 211 -1.91 1.23 21.23
CA VAL A 211 -2.66 0.86 20.01
C VAL A 211 -2.73 -0.65 19.76
N SER A 212 -2.17 -1.49 20.64
CA SER A 212 -1.95 -2.94 20.38
C SER A 212 -3.22 -3.76 20.17
N LYS A 213 -4.38 -3.27 20.60
CA LYS A 213 -5.68 -3.97 20.43
C LYS A 213 -6.54 -3.39 19.32
N THR A 214 -5.94 -2.66 18.38
CA THR A 214 -6.66 -1.95 17.30
C THR A 214 -6.16 -2.39 15.93
N VAL A 215 -6.91 -2.09 14.88
CA VAL A 215 -6.45 -2.29 13.48
C VAL A 215 -5.25 -1.39 13.12
N MET A 216 -4.98 -0.36 13.94
CA MET A 216 -3.83 0.52 13.80
C MET A 216 -2.57 0.01 14.52
N GLN A 217 -2.62 -1.20 15.10
CA GLN A 217 -1.41 -1.86 15.58
C GLN A 217 -0.39 -2.02 14.44
N GLN A 218 0.89 -1.98 14.79
CA GLN A 218 2.01 -1.96 13.84
C GLN A 218 1.85 -2.99 12.71
N THR A 219 1.61 -4.25 13.05
CA THR A 219 1.56 -5.32 12.06
C THR A 219 0.38 -5.19 11.09
N CYS A 220 -0.82 -4.94 11.60
CA CYS A 220 -2.01 -4.75 10.75
C CYS A 220 -1.85 -3.53 9.83
N ARG A 221 -1.30 -2.44 10.37
CA ARG A 221 -1.03 -1.22 9.62
C ARG A 221 0.00 -1.43 8.51
N ASN A 222 1.11 -2.09 8.82
CA ASN A 222 2.16 -2.40 7.87
C ASN A 222 1.62 -3.27 6.73
N LEU A 223 0.90 -4.34 7.04
CA LEU A 223 0.27 -5.21 6.02
C LEU A 223 -0.62 -4.42 5.08
N ARG A 224 -1.45 -3.51 5.64
CA ARG A 224 -2.36 -2.69 4.84
C ARG A 224 -1.63 -1.70 3.95
N ARG A 225 -0.61 -1.02 4.47
CA ARG A 225 0.21 -0.10 3.67
C ARG A 225 1.00 -0.81 2.59
N SER A 226 1.57 -1.99 2.87
CA SER A 226 2.23 -2.82 1.86
C SER A 226 1.26 -3.21 0.73
N ARG A 227 0.01 -3.54 1.07
CA ARG A 227 -1.03 -3.83 0.07
C ARG A 227 -1.36 -2.59 -0.76
N ILE A 228 -1.51 -1.42 -0.13
CA ILE A 228 -1.74 -0.15 -0.84
C ILE A 228 -0.56 0.16 -1.78
N ALA A 229 0.68 0.08 -1.29
CA ALA A 229 1.89 0.32 -2.08
C ALA A 229 2.00 -0.64 -3.27
N PHE A 230 1.68 -1.91 -3.05
CA PHE A 230 1.62 -2.91 -4.13
C PHE A 230 0.54 -2.58 -5.17
N ASN A 231 -0.65 -2.19 -4.74
CA ASN A 231 -1.72 -1.82 -5.67
C ASN A 231 -1.39 -0.51 -6.42
N LEU A 232 -0.70 0.44 -5.78
CA LEU A 232 -0.17 1.63 -6.46
C LEU A 232 0.78 1.26 -7.61
N LEU A 233 1.67 0.29 -7.38
CA LEU A 233 2.59 -0.23 -8.39
C LEU A 233 1.84 -0.95 -9.53
N LYS A 234 0.81 -1.76 -9.21
CA LYS A 234 -0.02 -2.42 -10.21
C LYS A 234 -0.70 -1.45 -11.18
N VAL A 235 -1.10 -0.26 -10.71
CA VAL A 235 -1.65 0.77 -11.61
C VAL A 235 -0.59 1.20 -12.62
N SER A 236 0.68 1.33 -12.23
CA SER A 236 1.77 1.68 -13.16
C SER A 236 1.94 0.66 -14.27
N ASN A 237 1.73 -0.63 -14.01
CA ASN A 237 1.84 -1.69 -15.02
C ASN A 237 0.71 -1.63 -16.06
N THR A 238 -0.29 -0.76 -15.91
CA THR A 238 -1.27 -0.50 -16.98
C THR A 238 -0.68 0.26 -18.17
N ASP A 239 0.51 0.85 -18.01
CA ASP A 239 1.27 1.53 -19.07
C ASP A 239 1.84 0.55 -20.11
N GLU A 240 2.13 -0.69 -19.73
CA GLU A 240 2.67 -1.73 -20.62
C GLU A 240 1.78 -2.04 -21.83
N PHE A 241 0.52 -1.60 -21.78
CA PHE A 241 -0.46 -1.75 -22.84
C PHE A 241 -0.47 -0.60 -23.86
N GLU A 242 0.30 0.49 -23.66
CA GLU A 242 0.34 1.69 -24.53
C GLU A 242 0.62 1.37 -26.01
N GLY A 243 1.26 0.24 -26.30
CA GLY A 243 1.54 -0.19 -27.67
C GLY A 243 0.40 -0.93 -28.38
N ARG A 244 -0.52 -1.56 -27.63
CA ARG A 244 -1.48 -2.55 -28.17
C ARG A 244 -2.93 -2.09 -28.09
N MET A 245 -3.21 -1.06 -27.30
CA MET A 245 -4.55 -0.62 -26.96
C MET A 245 -4.83 0.81 -27.45
N HIS A 246 -6.10 1.13 -27.68
CA HIS A 246 -6.51 2.51 -27.92
C HIS A 246 -6.28 3.33 -26.64
N PRO A 247 -5.75 4.57 -26.70
CA PRO A 247 -5.48 5.40 -25.51
C PRO A 247 -6.67 5.52 -24.55
N GLY A 248 -7.85 5.77 -25.08
CA GLY A 248 -9.09 5.78 -24.30
C GLY A 248 -9.40 4.48 -23.54
N GLU A 249 -8.98 3.31 -24.04
CA GLU A 249 -9.13 2.03 -23.32
C GLU A 249 -8.11 1.91 -22.17
N VAL A 250 -6.88 2.41 -22.38
CA VAL A 250 -5.85 2.48 -21.33
C VAL A 250 -6.33 3.34 -20.17
N ILE A 251 -6.88 4.54 -20.44
CA ILE A 251 -7.46 5.42 -19.41
C ILE A 251 -8.58 4.74 -18.62
N ASN A 252 -9.44 3.96 -19.28
CA ASN A 252 -10.51 3.23 -18.59
C ASN A 252 -9.96 2.16 -17.63
N ARG A 253 -8.89 1.46 -18.03
CA ARG A 253 -8.22 0.47 -17.17
C ARG A 253 -7.49 1.13 -16.01
N PHE A 254 -6.79 2.23 -16.29
CA PHE A 254 -6.15 3.05 -15.26
C PHE A 254 -7.18 3.47 -14.20
N HIS A 255 -8.32 4.06 -14.62
CA HIS A 255 -9.38 4.47 -13.71
C HIS A 255 -9.91 3.30 -12.86
N ALA A 256 -10.17 2.14 -13.48
CA ALA A 256 -10.65 0.96 -12.74
C ALA A 256 -9.62 0.42 -11.73
N ALA A 257 -8.33 0.54 -12.02
CA ALA A 257 -7.27 0.17 -11.09
C ALA A 257 -7.12 1.20 -9.96
N TRP A 258 -7.18 2.49 -10.30
CA TRP A 258 -7.17 3.61 -9.36
C TRP A 258 -8.29 3.53 -8.33
N GLU A 259 -9.53 3.27 -8.75
CA GLU A 259 -10.69 3.12 -7.86
C GLU A 259 -10.41 2.17 -6.68
N LYS A 260 -9.75 1.03 -6.96
CA LYS A 260 -9.41 0.05 -5.92
C LYS A 260 -8.40 0.62 -4.92
N VAL A 261 -7.37 1.29 -5.41
CA VAL A 261 -6.35 1.95 -4.57
C VAL A 261 -7.00 3.04 -3.72
N PHE A 262 -7.81 3.90 -4.34
CA PHE A 262 -8.46 5.01 -3.67
C PHE A 262 -9.35 4.56 -2.52
N LEU A 263 -10.16 3.51 -2.73
CA LEU A 263 -11.00 2.94 -1.67
C LEU A 263 -10.17 2.40 -0.50
N GLU A 264 -9.03 1.77 -0.77
CA GLU A 264 -8.15 1.26 0.28
C GLU A 264 -7.49 2.40 1.08
N LEU A 265 -7.03 3.46 0.40
CA LEU A 265 -6.49 4.68 1.00
C LEU A 265 -7.54 5.38 1.87
N LYS A 266 -8.74 5.62 1.32
CA LYS A 266 -9.84 6.27 2.04
C LYS A 266 -10.17 5.53 3.31
N SER A 267 -10.36 4.22 3.23
CA SER A 267 -10.66 3.41 4.41
C SER A 267 -9.49 3.38 5.41
N TYR A 268 -8.23 3.52 4.96
CA TYR A 268 -7.07 3.62 5.84
C TYR A 268 -7.08 4.94 6.62
N PHE A 269 -7.40 6.06 5.96
CA PHE A 269 -7.54 7.38 6.59
C PHE A 269 -8.69 7.40 7.59
N GLU A 270 -9.85 6.85 7.22
CA GLU A 270 -11.03 6.75 8.08
C GLU A 270 -10.73 5.96 9.36
N ASP A 271 -10.08 4.80 9.26
CA ASP A 271 -9.69 4.00 10.44
C ASP A 271 -8.68 4.74 11.32
N SER A 272 -7.71 5.41 10.70
CA SER A 272 -6.72 6.22 11.41
C SER A 272 -7.39 7.35 12.19
N HIS A 273 -8.28 8.11 11.55
CA HIS A 273 -9.02 9.19 12.21
C HIS A 273 -9.91 8.65 13.33
N ARG A 274 -10.74 7.65 13.03
CA ARG A 274 -11.71 7.09 13.98
C ARG A 274 -11.05 6.53 15.25
N ILE A 275 -9.84 5.97 15.13
CA ILE A 275 -9.15 5.30 16.23
C ILE A 275 -8.14 6.22 16.91
N LEU A 276 -7.26 6.85 16.12
CA LEU A 276 -6.10 7.56 16.67
C LEU A 276 -6.46 8.96 17.14
N VAL A 277 -7.35 9.70 16.47
CA VAL A 277 -7.69 11.09 16.85
C VAL A 277 -8.25 11.16 18.28
N PRO A 278 -9.24 10.34 18.69
CA PRO A 278 -9.72 10.37 20.07
C PRO A 278 -8.67 9.97 21.10
N MET A 279 -7.71 9.12 20.72
CA MET A 279 -6.61 8.73 21.59
C MET A 279 -5.58 9.85 21.76
N VAL A 280 -5.25 10.54 20.67
CA VAL A 280 -4.36 11.70 20.66
C VAL A 280 -4.96 12.84 21.48
N ALA A 281 -6.23 13.16 21.25
CA ALA A 281 -6.94 14.21 21.99
C ALA A 281 -6.90 14.01 23.52
N ARG A 282 -6.89 12.75 23.99
CA ARG A 282 -6.78 12.42 25.43
C ARG A 282 -5.35 12.46 25.98
N ALA A 283 -4.35 12.22 25.15
CA ALA A 283 -2.96 12.00 25.58
C ALA A 283 -2.02 13.20 25.35
N TYR A 284 -2.43 14.14 24.52
CA TYR A 284 -1.60 15.25 24.05
C TYR A 284 -2.29 16.60 24.23
N GLN A 285 -1.50 17.66 24.06
CA GLN A 285 -1.96 19.05 24.08
C GLN A 285 -1.63 19.72 22.73
N PRO A 286 -2.30 20.83 22.37
CA PRO A 286 -2.01 21.57 21.14
C PRO A 286 -0.53 21.96 20.98
N THR A 287 0.15 22.27 22.08
CA THR A 287 1.59 22.62 22.06
C THR A 287 2.50 21.43 21.73
N ASP A 288 2.05 20.19 21.95
CA ASP A 288 2.77 18.99 21.53
C ASP A 288 2.69 18.80 20.00
N LYS A 289 1.54 19.11 19.39
CA LYS A 289 1.34 19.10 17.92
C LYS A 289 2.33 20.05 17.23
N THR A 290 2.44 21.30 17.68
CA THR A 290 3.35 22.28 17.05
C THR A 290 4.82 21.83 17.06
N LYS A 291 5.25 21.07 18.07
CA LYS A 291 6.61 20.51 18.11
C LYS A 291 6.77 19.40 17.06
N LEU A 292 5.80 18.49 16.98
CA LEU A 292 5.79 17.42 15.98
C LEU A 292 5.82 17.99 14.56
N GLU A 293 4.98 18.98 14.26
CA GLU A 293 4.93 19.60 12.93
C GLU A 293 6.25 20.28 12.57
N ARG A 294 6.91 20.93 13.53
CA ARG A 294 8.22 21.52 13.31
C ARG A 294 9.28 20.45 13.00
N GLU A 295 9.25 19.32 13.71
CA GLU A 295 10.14 18.19 13.43
C GLU A 295 9.91 17.63 12.02
N ILE A 296 8.66 17.40 11.64
CA ILE A 296 8.30 16.93 10.29
C ILE A 296 8.74 17.95 9.23
N PHE A 297 8.45 19.23 9.43
CA PHE A 297 8.84 20.29 8.49
C PHE A 297 10.36 20.36 8.28
N HIS A 298 11.16 20.26 9.35
CA HIS A 298 12.61 20.24 9.24
C HIS A 298 13.12 18.99 8.51
N TYR A 299 12.51 17.83 8.76
CA TYR A 299 12.83 16.60 8.04
C TYR A 299 12.55 16.73 6.54
N LEU A 300 11.35 17.19 6.17
CA LEU A 300 10.95 17.33 4.78
C LEU A 300 11.84 18.32 4.03
N LYS A 301 12.12 19.47 4.66
CA LYS A 301 13.02 20.48 4.10
C LYS A 301 14.46 19.96 3.95
N GLY A 302 14.93 19.12 4.88
CA GLY A 302 16.27 18.55 4.86
C GLY A 302 16.49 17.49 3.79
N ASN A 303 15.42 16.81 3.35
CA ASN A 303 15.47 15.76 2.32
C ASN A 303 15.02 16.22 0.93
N ASP A 304 14.80 17.53 0.74
CA ASP A 304 14.32 18.12 -0.52
C ASP A 304 12.98 17.54 -1.01
N GLU A 305 12.10 17.16 -0.07
CA GLU A 305 10.79 16.57 -0.35
C GLU A 305 9.76 17.69 -0.67
N ALA A 306 10.00 18.42 -1.76
CA ALA A 306 9.28 19.65 -2.13
C ALA A 306 7.76 19.49 -2.17
N ASP A 307 7.25 18.36 -2.65
CA ASP A 307 5.80 18.10 -2.77
C ASP A 307 5.13 17.96 -1.41
N LEU A 308 5.78 17.26 -0.47
CA LEU A 308 5.29 17.16 0.91
C LEU A 308 5.39 18.50 1.64
N VAL A 309 6.46 19.27 1.41
CA VAL A 309 6.56 20.64 1.92
C VAL A 309 5.41 21.50 1.39
N TYR A 310 5.07 21.37 0.10
CA TYR A 310 3.95 22.08 -0.51
C TYR A 310 2.60 21.69 0.09
N ALA A 311 2.35 20.39 0.30
CA ALA A 311 1.14 19.92 0.99
C ALA A 311 1.02 20.50 2.42
N PHE A 312 2.14 20.58 3.15
CA PHE A 312 2.23 21.24 4.45
C PHE A 312 1.89 22.73 4.39
N TYR A 313 2.34 23.44 3.36
CA TYR A 313 2.00 24.85 3.17
C TYR A 313 0.54 25.06 2.79
N GLN A 314 0.00 24.26 1.87
CA GLN A 314 -1.40 24.40 1.45
C GLN A 314 -2.37 24.25 2.62
N CYS A 315 -2.11 23.33 3.54
CA CYS A 315 -2.97 23.13 4.72
C CYS A 315 -2.85 24.27 5.74
N ASN A 316 -1.65 24.84 5.93
CA ASN A 316 -1.43 25.96 6.86
C ASN A 316 -1.87 27.32 6.31
N TRP A 317 -1.89 27.50 4.99
CA TRP A 317 -2.26 28.77 4.38
C TRP A 317 -3.76 29.03 4.46
N THR A 318 -4.59 27.98 4.43
CA THR A 318 -6.05 28.13 4.57
C THR A 318 -6.48 28.55 5.97
N SER A 319 -5.70 28.28 7.01
CA SER A 319 -6.05 28.60 8.40
C SER A 319 -5.55 29.97 8.89
N SER A 320 -4.84 30.72 8.05
CA SER A 320 -4.27 32.04 8.41
C SER A 320 -4.95 33.23 7.73
N GLN A 321 -6.06 32.98 7.00
CA GLN A 321 -6.86 34.02 6.34
C GLN A 321 -8.18 34.37 7.05
N ASP A 322 -8.51 33.69 8.15
CA ASP A 322 -9.66 33.98 9.03
C ASP A 322 -9.19 34.51 10.39
#